data_AF-A0A2D8ET07-F1
#
_entry.id   AF-A0A2D8ET07-F1
#
_cell.length_a   1.000
_cell.length_b   1.000
_cell.length_c   1.000
_cell.angle_alpha   90.00
_cell.angle_beta   90.00
_cell.angle_gamma   90.00
#
_symmetry.space_group_name_H-M   'P 1'
#
loop_
_entity.id
_entity.type
_entity.pdbx_description
1 polymer ?
#
loop_
_entity_poly.entity_id
_entity_poly.type
_entity_poly.pdbx_seq_one_letter_code
_entity_poly.pdbx_strand_id
1 'polypeptide(L)'
;MSNTVRRLKADEKKIVMAYAVNKLQLNRLSKELDKMKQNLVDVFERTKQNLVIVQDENGCSYGVQKIRRKRKKFETANFKIKHNDLFNQFCTEIEYNEFKAIGDNNE
;
A
#
# COMPACT_ATOMS: atom_id res chain seq x y z
N MET A 1 25.48 -23.87 -23.89
CA MET A 1 24.12 -23.43 -23.49
C MET A 1 23.52 -22.62 -24.65
N SER A 2 22.36 -23.05 -25.16
CA SER A 2 21.65 -22.38 -26.28
C SER A 2 21.34 -20.91 -25.97
N ASN A 3 21.40 -20.04 -26.99
CA ASN A 3 21.11 -18.60 -26.89
C ASN A 3 19.71 -18.30 -26.31
N THR A 4 18.73 -19.17 -26.55
CA THR A 4 17.37 -19.05 -26.00
C THR A 4 17.36 -19.17 -24.48
N VAL A 5 18.13 -20.11 -23.93
CA VAL A 5 18.25 -20.31 -22.47
C VAL A 5 18.94 -19.12 -21.80
N ARG A 6 19.92 -18.50 -22.46
CA ARG A 6 20.57 -17.27 -21.97
C ARG A 6 19.62 -16.08 -21.93
N ARG A 7 18.75 -15.92 -22.94
CA ARG A 7 17.74 -14.85 -22.98
C ARG A 7 16.68 -15.01 -21.88
N LEU A 8 16.14 -16.22 -21.70
CA LEU A 8 15.16 -16.51 -20.65
C LEU A 8 15.70 -16.16 -19.25
N LYS A 9 16.92 -16.57 -18.91
CA LYS A 9 17.57 -16.23 -17.63
C LYS A 9 17.82 -14.73 -17.45
N ALA A 10 18.04 -13.98 -18.53
CA ALA A 10 18.20 -12.53 -18.46
C ALA A 10 16.86 -11.84 -18.19
N ASP A 11 15.77 -12.34 -18.78
CA ASP A 11 14.43 -11.78 -18.60
C ASP A 11 13.86 -12.11 -17.21
N GLU A 12 14.15 -13.29 -16.65
CA GLU A 12 13.86 -13.63 -15.24
C GLU A 12 14.51 -12.63 -14.27
N LYS A 13 15.79 -12.31 -14.47
CA LYS A 13 16.50 -11.32 -13.64
C LYS A 13 15.87 -9.93 -13.72
N LYS A 14 15.44 -9.50 -14.91
CA LYS A 14 14.75 -8.21 -15.09
C LYS A 14 13.44 -8.18 -14.31
N ILE A 15 12.66 -9.26 -14.34
CA ILE A 15 11.38 -9.34 -13.62
C ILE A 15 11.61 -9.23 -12.11
N VAL A 16 12.56 -10.00 -11.57
CA VAL A 16 12.90 -9.96 -10.14
C VAL A 16 13.37 -8.56 -9.73
N MET A 17 14.27 -7.96 -10.52
CA MET A 17 14.78 -6.62 -10.25
C MET A 17 13.66 -5.57 -10.30
N ALA A 18 12.83 -5.58 -11.34
CA ALA A 18 11.72 -4.64 -11.49
C ALA A 18 10.72 -4.76 -10.33
N TYR A 19 10.38 -5.98 -9.91
CA TYR A 19 9.52 -6.19 -8.75
C TYR A 19 10.14 -5.63 -7.47
N ALA A 20 11.41 -5.94 -7.21
CA ALA A 20 12.10 -5.48 -6.01
C ALA A 20 12.17 -3.94 -5.94
N VAL A 21 12.59 -3.29 -7.03
CA VAL A 21 12.67 -1.82 -7.14
C VAL A 21 11.31 -1.18 -6.91
N ASN A 22 10.28 -1.62 -7.63
CA ASN A 22 8.94 -1.05 -7.52
C ASN A 22 8.36 -1.24 -6.11
N LYS A 23 8.59 -2.40 -5.46
CA LYS A 23 8.10 -2.66 -4.11
C LYS A 23 8.80 -1.79 -3.07
N LEU A 24 10.11 -1.59 -3.19
CA LEU A 24 10.87 -0.71 -2.29
C LEU A 24 10.44 0.76 -2.46
N GLN A 25 10.26 1.21 -3.70
CA GLN A 25 9.74 2.55 -4.00
C GLN A 25 8.34 2.75 -3.42
N LEU A 26 7.43 1.77 -3.59
CA LEU A 26 6.10 1.81 -3.00
C LEU A 26 6.16 1.94 -1.47
N ASN A 27 7.03 1.18 -0.82
CA ASN A 27 7.19 1.24 0.64
C ASN A 27 7.67 2.62 1.11
N ARG A 28 8.58 3.26 0.36
CA ARG A 28 9.05 4.63 0.63
C ARG A 28 7.92 5.63 0.47
N LEU A 29 7.27 5.64 -0.69
CA LEU A 29 6.17 6.56 -1.00
C LEU A 29 5.03 6.43 0.01
N SER A 30 4.70 5.21 0.45
CA SER A 30 3.70 5.00 1.50
C SER A 30 4.06 5.70 2.81
N LYS A 31 5.34 5.62 3.24
CA LYS A 31 5.81 6.31 4.46
C LYS A 31 5.78 7.83 4.30
N GLU A 32 6.15 8.34 3.13
CA GLU A 32 6.09 9.77 2.84
C GLU A 32 4.65 10.28 2.88
N LEU A 33 3.72 9.57 2.22
CA LEU A 33 2.29 9.88 2.28
C LEU A 33 1.75 9.84 3.70
N ASP A 34 2.16 8.86 4.52
CA ASP A 34 1.76 8.78 5.93
C ASP A 34 2.23 10.01 6.73
N LYS A 35 3.45 10.50 6.50
CA LYS A 35 3.94 11.74 7.10
C LYS A 35 3.13 12.96 6.65
N MET A 36 2.70 13.00 5.40
CA MET A 36 1.92 14.12 4.84
C MET A 36 0.46 14.15 5.30
N LYS A 37 -0.10 13.04 5.81
CA LYS A 37 -1.52 12.96 6.19
C LYS A 37 -1.93 14.02 7.21
N GLN A 38 -1.09 14.30 8.21
CA GLN A 38 -1.43 15.31 9.21
C GLN A 38 -1.55 16.70 8.58
N ASN A 39 -0.62 17.08 7.71
CA ASN A 39 -0.67 18.35 6.99
C ASN A 39 -1.95 18.47 6.15
N LEU A 40 -2.39 17.38 5.51
CA LEU A 40 -3.67 17.34 4.79
C LEU A 40 -4.86 17.53 5.74
N VAL A 41 -4.87 16.88 6.91
CA VAL A 41 -5.92 17.08 7.92
C VAL A 41 -6.02 18.55 8.29
N ASP A 42 -4.89 19.20 8.59
CA ASP A 42 -4.83 20.60 8.98
C ASP A 42 -5.34 21.53 7.87
N VAL A 43 -5.03 21.24 6.60
CA VAL A 43 -5.57 21.97 5.44
C VAL A 43 -7.11 21.88 5.44
N PHE A 44 -7.67 20.68 5.56
CA PHE A 44 -9.13 20.51 5.54
C PHE A 44 -9.83 21.07 6.78
N GLU A 45 -9.17 21.10 7.93
CA GLU A 45 -9.70 21.74 9.14
C GLU A 45 -9.71 23.26 9.01
N ARG A 46 -8.65 23.84 8.44
CA ARG A 46 -8.53 25.28 8.21
C ARG A 46 -9.49 25.77 7.12
N THR A 47 -9.55 25.09 5.97
CA THR A 47 -10.38 25.52 4.84
C THR A 47 -11.86 25.21 5.07
N LYS A 48 -12.19 24.26 5.96
CA LYS A 48 -13.55 23.76 6.20
C LYS A 48 -14.26 23.25 4.94
N GLN A 49 -13.49 22.89 3.91
CA GLN A 49 -13.98 22.32 2.65
C GLN A 49 -13.93 20.79 2.71
N ASN A 50 -14.63 20.14 1.78
CA ASN A 50 -14.55 18.69 1.60
C ASN A 50 -13.80 18.30 0.33
N LEU A 51 -13.44 19.26 -0.52
CA LEU A 51 -12.67 19.10 -1.75
C LEU A 51 -11.70 20.27 -1.84
N VAL A 52 -10.42 19.99 -2.06
CA VAL A 52 -9.39 20.98 -2.33
C VAL A 52 -8.79 20.64 -3.70
N ILE A 53 -8.77 21.61 -4.61
CA ILE A 53 -8.15 21.50 -5.94
C ILE A 53 -7.05 22.56 -6.03
N VAL A 54 -5.88 22.15 -6.52
CA VAL A 54 -4.74 23.02 -6.80
C VAL A 54 -4.29 22.80 -8.25
N GLN A 55 -3.74 23.83 -8.87
CA GLN A 55 -3.11 23.73 -10.19
C GLN A 55 -1.60 23.72 -10.06
N ASP A 56 -0.93 22.91 -10.86
CA ASP A 56 0.51 22.99 -11.02
C ASP A 56 0.89 24.16 -11.95
N GLU A 57 2.19 24.33 -12.19
CA GLU A 57 2.74 25.38 -13.06
C GLU A 57 2.31 25.23 -14.53
N ASN A 58 1.87 24.04 -14.94
CA ASN A 58 1.41 23.73 -16.29
C ASN A 58 -0.11 23.89 -16.45
N GLY A 59 -0.83 24.31 -15.39
CA GLY A 59 -2.28 24.44 -15.38
C GLY A 59 -3.04 23.11 -15.21
N CYS A 60 -2.34 22.00 -14.94
CA CYS A 60 -2.96 20.72 -14.62
C CYS A 60 -3.57 20.77 -13.22
N SER A 61 -4.85 20.39 -13.10
CA SER A 61 -5.58 20.42 -11.83
C SER A 61 -5.47 19.09 -11.08
N TYR A 62 -5.14 19.14 -9.80
CA TYR A 62 -5.05 18.01 -8.89
C TYR A 62 -5.89 18.28 -7.64
N GLY A 63 -6.53 17.24 -7.09
CA GLY A 63 -7.38 17.45 -5.93
C GLY A 63 -7.44 16.28 -4.95
N VAL A 64 -7.79 16.61 -3.72
CA VAL A 64 -8.03 15.67 -2.63
C VAL A 64 -9.43 15.90 -2.08
N GLN A 65 -10.17 14.82 -1.81
CA GLN A 65 -11.51 14.89 -1.24
C GLN A 65 -11.55 14.25 0.16
N LYS A 66 -12.07 14.98 1.14
CA LYS A 66 -12.37 14.47 2.48
C LYS A 66 -13.73 13.78 2.49
N ILE A 67 -13.71 12.45 2.59
CA ILE A 67 -14.93 11.62 2.66
C ILE A 67 -15.09 11.10 4.09
N ARG A 68 -16.19 11.46 4.76
CA ARG A 68 -16.53 10.93 6.09
C ARG A 68 -17.31 9.62 5.94
N ARG A 69 -16.72 8.50 6.36
CA ARG A 69 -17.37 7.18 6.36
C ARG A 69 -17.39 6.63 7.79
N LYS A 70 -18.52 6.04 8.20
CA LYS A 70 -18.63 5.24 9.42
C LYS A 70 -18.85 3.79 9.00
N ARG A 71 -18.00 2.88 9.48
CA ARG A 71 -18.16 1.44 9.27
C ARG A 71 -18.13 0.71 10.61
N LYS A 72 -18.94 -0.34 10.75
CA LYS A 72 -18.76 -1.30 11.83
C LYS A 72 -17.55 -2.17 11.49
N LYS A 73 -16.65 -2.37 12.44
CA LYS A 73 -15.54 -3.31 12.34
C LYS A 73 -15.84 -4.48 13.26
N PHE A 74 -15.64 -5.69 12.77
CA PHE A 74 -15.65 -6.87 13.62
C PHE A 74 -14.37 -6.89 14.44
N GLU A 75 -14.48 -6.82 15.77
CA GLU A 75 -13.32 -6.86 16.66
C GLU A 75 -12.87 -8.30 16.89
N THR A 76 -12.15 -8.83 15.90
CA THR A 76 -11.66 -10.21 15.88
C THR A 76 -10.89 -10.59 17.14
N ALA A 77 -10.07 -9.68 17.69
CA ALA A 77 -9.31 -9.96 18.92
C ALA A 77 -10.23 -10.21 20.11
N ASN A 78 -11.20 -9.32 20.33
CA ASN A 78 -12.17 -9.47 21.42
C ASN A 78 -13.07 -10.69 21.22
N PHE A 79 -13.44 -10.98 19.97
CA PHE A 79 -14.23 -12.17 19.63
C PHE A 79 -13.45 -13.46 19.90
N LYS A 80 -12.17 -13.55 19.49
CA LYS A 80 -11.28 -14.69 19.77
C LYS A 80 -11.14 -14.98 21.25
N ILE A 81 -11.07 -13.94 22.08
CA ILE A 81 -10.95 -14.05 23.55
C ILE A 81 -12.23 -14.65 24.16
N LYS A 82 -13.41 -14.26 23.65
CA LYS A 82 -14.70 -14.67 24.20
C LYS A 82 -15.28 -15.95 23.60
N HIS A 83 -14.96 -16.23 22.34
CA HIS A 83 -15.57 -17.27 21.51
C HIS A 83 -14.50 -17.95 20.65
N ASN A 84 -13.49 -18.54 21.32
CA ASN A 84 -12.35 -19.16 20.64
C ASN A 84 -12.76 -20.39 19.81
N ASP A 85 -13.69 -21.17 20.36
CA ASP A 85 -14.32 -22.32 19.73
C ASP A 85 -15.00 -21.96 18.40
N LEU A 86 -15.90 -20.96 18.44
CA LEU A 86 -16.59 -20.46 17.25
C LEU A 86 -15.59 -19.83 16.27
N PHE A 87 -14.60 -19.08 16.76
CA PHE A 87 -13.59 -18.50 15.88
C PHE A 87 -12.85 -19.59 15.08
N ASN A 88 -12.39 -20.65 15.75
CA ASN A 88 -11.66 -21.73 15.09
C ASN A 88 -12.56 -22.55 14.15
N GLN A 89 -13.83 -22.78 14.51
CA GLN A 89 -14.80 -23.52 13.68
C GLN A 89 -14.98 -22.90 12.29
N PHE A 90 -14.92 -21.57 12.18
CA PHE A 90 -15.11 -20.85 10.92
C PHE A 90 -13.81 -20.40 10.25
N CYS A 91 -12.64 -20.75 10.81
CA CYS A 91 -11.36 -20.49 10.14
C CYS A 91 -11.10 -21.55 9.08
N THR A 92 -10.67 -21.11 7.90
CA THR A 92 -10.14 -21.99 6.86
C THR A 92 -8.64 -21.79 6.75
N GLU A 93 -7.92 -22.88 6.53
CA GLU A 93 -6.50 -22.83 6.22
C GLU A 93 -6.30 -22.33 4.79
N ILE A 94 -5.38 -21.38 4.61
CA ILE A 94 -5.01 -20.82 3.30
C ILE A 94 -3.48 -20.82 3.24
N GLU A 95 -2.93 -21.49 2.23
CA GLU A 95 -1.50 -21.47 1.93
C GLU A 95 -1.24 -20.52 0.75
N TYR A 96 -0.31 -19.59 0.91
CA TYR A 96 0.13 -18.69 -0.16
C TYR A 96 1.60 -18.30 0.01
N ASN A 97 2.24 -17.98 -1.12
CA ASN A 97 3.60 -17.45 -1.13
C ASN A 97 3.59 -15.93 -0.96
N GLU A 98 4.37 -15.42 -0.01
CA GLU A 98 4.66 -14.00 0.12
C GLU A 98 6.05 -13.69 -0.45
N PHE A 99 6.16 -12.60 -1.24
CA PHE A 99 7.42 -12.15 -1.83
C PHE A 99 7.88 -10.83 -1.22
N LYS A 100 8.85 -10.91 -0.33
CA LYS A 100 9.50 -9.75 0.30
C LYS A 100 10.62 -9.20 -0.60
N ALA A 101 10.57 -7.91 -0.90
CA ALA A 101 11.65 -7.23 -1.60
C ALA A 101 12.80 -6.90 -0.62
N ILE A 102 14.04 -7.10 -1.07
CA ILE A 102 15.27 -6.78 -0.34
C ILE A 102 16.17 -6.01 -1.31
N GLY A 103 16.78 -4.93 -0.84
CA GLY A 103 17.65 -4.08 -1.64
C GLY A 103 18.13 -2.88 -0.83
N ASP A 104 19.08 -2.14 -1.40
CA ASP A 104 19.66 -0.98 -0.74
C ASP A 104 18.65 0.19 -0.74
N ASN A 105 18.37 0.77 0.43
CA ASN A 105 17.43 1.89 0.59
C ASN A 105 18.13 3.26 0.45
N ASN A 106 19.25 3.30 -0.26
CA ASN A 106 20.12 4.48 -0.33
C ASN A 106 19.72 5.40 -1.49
N GLU A 107 18.70 6.23 -1.26
CA GLU A 107 18.58 7.59 -1.84
C GLU A 107 17.93 8.55 -0.83
#